data_AF-A0A7E4VTR6-F1
#
_entry.id   AF-A0A7E4VTR6-F1
#
_cell.length_a   1.000
_cell.length_b   1.000
_cell.length_c   1.000
_cell.angle_alpha   90.00
_cell.angle_beta   90.00
_cell.angle_gamma   90.00
#
_symmetry.space_group_name_H-M   'P 1'
#
loop_
_entity.id
_entity.type
_entity.pdbx_description
1 polymer ?
#
loop_
_entity_poly.entity_id
_entity_poly.type
_entity_poly.pdbx_seq_one_letter_code
_entity_poly.pdbx_strand_id
1 'polypeptide(L)'
;MLSDRFARASTSMLFKLALLFFVTSLASGQLGPCIASQCPTGYTCTNSFCYATVTTTASSCSDIATNCATLSYLCSNTLYYSLMTTQCGRTCGRCTTSSSTCVDLTKSNGVSDCPNLAYLCNNSLYYTLMTQQCPKTCGRCSSG
;
A
#
# COMPACT_ATOMS: atom_id res chain seq x y z
N MET A 1 58.46 41.37 -3.76
CA MET A 1 57.68 40.15 -3.50
C MET A 1 56.24 40.49 -3.80
N LEU A 2 55.83 40.35 -5.06
CA LEU A 2 55.07 39.19 -5.56
C LEU A 2 53.71 39.11 -4.87
N SER A 3 52.65 39.63 -5.47
CA SER A 3 51.87 39.06 -6.61
C SER A 3 50.58 38.46 -6.05
N ASP A 4 49.43 39.05 -6.38
CA ASP A 4 48.57 38.67 -7.52
C ASP A 4 48.12 37.19 -7.42
N ARG A 5 46.87 36.76 -7.61
CA ARG A 5 45.56 37.33 -7.95
C ARG A 5 44.65 36.09 -8.07
N PHE A 6 43.51 36.04 -7.38
CA PHE A 6 42.21 35.43 -7.78
C PHE A 6 41.36 35.29 -6.51
N ALA A 7 40.50 36.25 -6.18
CA ALA A 7 39.14 36.45 -6.72
C ALA A 7 38.12 35.41 -6.22
N ARG A 8 37.18 35.94 -5.40
CA ARG A 8 35.82 35.45 -5.05
C ARG A 8 35.72 34.12 -4.27
N ALA A 9 34.87 33.97 -3.26
CA ALA A 9 33.71 34.74 -2.83
C ALA A 9 33.57 34.68 -1.30
N SER A 10 33.57 35.84 -0.65
CA SER A 10 32.42 36.47 0.01
C SER A 10 31.79 35.62 1.13
N THR A 11 32.39 35.64 2.31
CA THR A 11 32.07 36.58 3.41
C THR A 11 30.63 36.49 3.91
N SER A 12 30.34 35.48 4.73
CA SER A 12 29.60 35.72 5.97
C SER A 12 29.85 34.58 6.97
N MET A 13 31.09 34.52 7.42
CA MET A 13 31.62 33.56 8.38
C MET A 13 31.31 34.00 9.81
N LEU A 14 30.01 34.29 10.07
CA LEU A 14 29.43 34.42 11.42
C LEU A 14 28.36 33.35 11.69
N PHE A 15 28.03 32.52 10.70
CA PHE A 15 27.06 31.40 10.81
C PHE A 15 27.71 30.04 11.17
N LYS A 16 28.93 30.02 11.71
CA LYS A 16 29.65 28.78 12.04
C LYS A 16 29.33 28.18 13.43
N LEU A 17 28.33 28.71 14.14
CA LEU A 17 27.74 28.05 15.33
C LEU A 17 26.43 27.28 15.03
N ALA A 18 25.95 27.27 13.78
CA ALA A 18 24.74 26.54 13.37
C ALA A 18 25.04 25.13 12.81
N LEU A 19 26.04 24.42 13.37
CA LEU A 19 26.58 23.21 12.75
C LEU A 19 25.86 21.89 13.10
N LEU A 20 24.83 21.84 13.95
CA LEU A 20 24.31 20.52 14.41
C LEU A 20 22.78 20.32 14.55
N PHE A 21 21.88 21.28 14.24
CA PHE A 21 20.46 21.09 14.60
C PHE A 21 19.39 21.27 13.51
N PHE A 22 19.74 21.48 12.25
CA PHE A 22 18.72 21.63 11.19
C PHE A 22 18.90 20.67 10.00
N VAL A 23 19.38 19.46 10.28
CA VAL A 23 19.34 18.34 9.33
C VAL A 23 18.83 17.06 10.00
N THR A 24 17.56 17.04 10.40
CA THR A 24 16.70 15.86 10.65
C THR A 24 15.32 16.44 11.05
N SER A 25 14.18 16.22 10.39
CA SER A 25 13.70 15.07 9.66
C SER A 25 12.60 15.49 8.69
N LEU A 26 12.53 14.79 7.57
CA LEU A 26 11.42 14.79 6.64
C LEU A 26 10.09 14.44 7.36
N ALA A 27 9.03 15.16 7.03
CA ALA A 27 7.65 14.67 6.98
C ALA A 27 7.16 13.74 8.11
N SER A 28 6.86 14.29 9.28
CA SER A 28 6.09 13.55 10.29
C SER A 28 4.62 13.89 10.13
N GLY A 29 3.83 13.01 9.49
CA GLY A 29 2.37 13.05 9.43
C GLY A 29 1.71 12.83 10.80
N GLN A 30 2.19 13.54 11.82
CA GLN A 30 1.82 13.45 13.23
C GLN A 30 0.78 14.51 13.54
N LEU A 31 -0.41 14.06 13.95
CA LEU A 31 -1.54 14.94 14.28
C LEU A 31 -1.50 15.40 15.75
N GLY A 32 -1.18 14.50 16.68
CA GLY A 32 -1.25 14.76 18.12
C GLY A 32 -1.11 13.49 18.97
N PRO A 33 -1.19 13.59 20.30
CA PRO A 33 -1.13 12.43 21.19
C PRO A 33 -2.42 11.61 21.12
N CYS A 34 -2.32 10.30 21.38
CA CYS A 34 -3.49 9.44 21.47
C CYS A 34 -4.24 9.67 22.79
N ILE A 35 -5.57 9.62 22.75
CA ILE A 35 -6.41 9.70 23.96
C ILE A 35 -7.04 8.33 24.16
N ALA A 36 -6.71 7.65 25.27
CA ALA A 36 -7.16 6.28 25.54
C ALA A 36 -6.91 5.30 24.37
N SER A 37 -5.75 5.42 23.70
CA SER A 37 -5.39 4.66 22.49
C SER A 37 -6.31 4.88 21.28
N GLN A 38 -7.09 5.96 21.28
CA GLN A 38 -7.96 6.33 20.17
C GLN A 38 -7.42 7.55 19.42
N CYS A 39 -7.62 7.54 18.11
CA CYS A 39 -7.35 8.64 17.20
C CYS A 39 -8.59 8.88 16.32
N PRO A 40 -8.72 10.07 15.70
CA PRO A 40 -9.77 10.34 14.73
C PRO A 40 -9.79 9.30 13.59
N THR A 41 -10.93 9.15 12.92
CA THR A 41 -11.07 8.25 11.77
C THR A 41 -10.01 8.54 10.71
N GLY A 42 -9.32 7.49 10.25
CA GLY A 42 -8.22 7.62 9.28
C GLY A 42 -6.83 7.82 9.90
N TYR A 43 -6.69 7.67 11.22
CA TYR A 43 -5.42 7.76 11.94
C TYR A 43 -5.19 6.54 12.83
N THR A 44 -3.92 6.14 13.00
CA THR A 44 -3.50 5.04 13.87
C THR A 44 -2.63 5.55 15.02
N CYS A 45 -2.81 4.98 16.21
CA CYS A 45 -1.99 5.31 17.38
C CYS A 45 -0.70 4.47 17.36
N THR A 46 0.43 5.13 17.16
CA THR A 46 1.77 4.51 17.21
C THR A 46 2.62 5.30 18.20
N ASN A 47 3.35 4.64 19.11
CA ASN A 47 4.23 5.31 20.08
C ASN A 47 3.58 6.53 20.78
N SER A 48 2.30 6.41 21.19
CA SER A 48 1.50 7.46 21.83
C SER A 48 1.13 8.66 20.96
N PHE A 49 1.36 8.61 19.65
CA PHE A 49 0.98 9.65 18.69
C PHE A 49 0.08 9.12 17.58
N CYS A 50 -0.86 9.95 17.14
CA CYS A 50 -1.72 9.70 16.00
C CYS A 50 -0.99 10.04 14.70
N TYR A 51 -0.81 9.04 13.85
CA TYR A 51 -0.29 9.18 12.50
C TYR A 51 -1.39 8.89 11.49
N ALA A 52 -1.36 9.55 10.33
CA ALA A 52 -2.27 9.20 9.25
C ALA A 52 -2.15 7.70 8.97
N THR A 53 -3.27 7.00 9.01
CA THR A 53 -3.31 5.61 8.55
C THR A 53 -2.98 5.70 7.08
N VAL A 54 -1.82 5.19 6.69
CA VAL A 54 -1.58 4.88 5.29
C VAL A 54 -2.55 3.76 4.99
N THR A 55 -3.76 4.13 4.60
CA THR A 55 -4.66 3.24 3.89
C THR A 55 -3.91 2.95 2.60
N THR A 56 -3.04 1.95 2.64
CA THR A 56 -2.76 1.13 1.47
C THR A 56 -4.11 0.52 1.13
N THR A 57 -4.96 1.31 0.46
CA THR A 57 -6.00 0.79 -0.38
C THR A 57 -5.34 -0.34 -1.13
N ALA A 58 -5.87 -1.56 -0.97
CA ALA A 58 -5.57 -2.66 -1.87
C ALA A 58 -5.50 -2.03 -3.25
N SER A 59 -4.31 -2.10 -3.85
CA SER A 59 -3.97 -1.34 -5.04
C SER A 59 -5.13 -1.47 -6.02
N SER A 60 -5.84 -0.35 -6.26
CA SER A 60 -6.64 -0.21 -7.45
C SER A 60 -5.63 -0.30 -8.58
N CYS A 61 -5.35 -1.51 -9.02
CA CYS A 61 -4.19 -1.76 -9.84
C CYS A 61 -4.38 -1.02 -11.15
N SER A 62 -3.56 0.00 -11.32
CA SER A 62 -3.70 1.03 -12.33
C SER A 62 -2.29 1.48 -12.73
N ASP A 63 -2.22 2.08 -13.90
CA ASP A 63 -1.01 2.72 -14.36
C ASP A 63 -0.87 4.08 -13.67
N ILE A 64 0.26 4.28 -12.98
CA ILE A 64 0.63 5.51 -12.28
C ILE A 64 1.41 6.43 -13.23
N ALA A 65 2.22 5.84 -14.11
CA ALA A 65 2.95 6.61 -15.13
C ALA A 65 2.08 6.86 -16.37
N THR A 66 2.22 8.04 -16.97
CA THR A 66 1.42 8.47 -18.13
C THR A 66 1.84 7.81 -19.45
N ASN A 67 3.04 7.24 -19.50
CA ASN A 67 3.65 6.68 -20.70
C ASN A 67 3.75 5.15 -20.68
N CYS A 68 2.97 4.47 -19.82
CA CYS A 68 3.00 3.01 -19.69
C CYS A 68 2.75 2.29 -21.02
N ALA A 69 1.77 2.75 -21.82
CA ALA A 69 1.47 2.15 -23.13
C ALA A 69 2.69 2.15 -24.07
N THR A 70 3.42 3.27 -24.12
CA THR A 70 4.63 3.41 -24.95
C THR A 70 5.82 2.62 -24.40
N LEU A 71 5.86 2.35 -23.09
CA LEU A 71 6.92 1.60 -22.42
C LEU A 71 6.56 0.12 -22.19
N SER A 72 5.47 -0.37 -22.77
CA SER A 72 5.01 -1.77 -22.60
C SER A 72 6.07 -2.82 -22.96
N TYR A 73 6.97 -2.51 -23.89
CA TYR A 73 8.11 -3.37 -24.24
C TYR A 73 9.07 -3.63 -23.06
N LEU A 74 9.10 -2.75 -22.06
CA LEU A 74 9.92 -2.90 -20.86
C LEU A 74 9.29 -3.84 -19.83
N CYS A 75 8.04 -4.27 -20.00
CA CYS A 75 7.40 -5.17 -19.05
C CYS A 75 8.27 -6.43 -18.85
N SER A 76 8.75 -7.07 -19.92
CA SER A 76 9.57 -8.29 -19.79
C SER A 76 11.06 -8.03 -19.54
N ASN A 77 11.49 -6.78 -19.46
CA ASN A 77 12.90 -6.46 -19.23
C ASN A 77 13.24 -6.64 -17.74
N THR A 78 14.28 -7.44 -17.44
CA THR A 78 14.67 -7.79 -16.07
C THR A 78 15.07 -6.58 -15.22
N LEU A 79 15.72 -5.58 -15.81
CA LEU A 79 16.15 -4.37 -15.10
C LEU A 79 14.96 -3.48 -14.74
N TYR A 80 13.99 -3.37 -15.65
CA TYR A 80 12.82 -2.52 -15.46
C TYR A 80 11.60 -3.28 -14.92
N TYR A 81 11.73 -4.59 -14.67
CA TYR A 81 10.64 -5.45 -14.24
C TYR A 81 9.94 -4.87 -13.01
N SER A 82 10.69 -4.58 -11.95
CA SER A 82 10.12 -4.01 -10.71
C SER A 82 9.45 -2.66 -10.93
N LEU A 83 10.13 -1.75 -11.66
CA LEU A 83 9.62 -0.42 -11.97
C LEU A 83 8.30 -0.49 -12.75
N MET A 84 8.24 -1.34 -13.77
CA MET A 84 7.06 -1.53 -14.61
C MET A 84 5.93 -2.23 -13.85
N THR A 85 6.23 -3.09 -12.87
CA THR A 85 5.20 -3.66 -11.97
C THR A 85 4.55 -2.58 -11.12
N THR A 86 5.35 -1.67 -10.56
CA THR A 86 4.85 -0.65 -9.64
C THR A 86 4.14 0.48 -10.39
N GLN A 87 4.74 0.98 -11.47
CA GLN A 87 4.26 2.16 -12.16
C GLN A 87 3.25 1.85 -13.28
N CYS A 88 3.30 0.65 -13.82
CA CYS A 88 2.54 0.24 -15.00
C CYS A 88 1.89 -1.14 -14.81
N GLY A 89 1.47 -1.44 -13.58
CA GLY A 89 0.96 -2.76 -13.21
C GLY A 89 -0.23 -3.22 -14.07
N ARG A 90 -1.05 -2.29 -14.57
CA ARG A 90 -2.17 -2.60 -15.46
C ARG A 90 -1.69 -2.85 -16.89
N THR A 91 -0.87 -1.97 -17.43
CA THR A 91 -0.28 -2.13 -18.77
C THR A 91 0.56 -3.42 -18.88
N CYS A 92 1.29 -3.80 -17.83
CA CYS A 92 2.09 -5.02 -17.82
C CYS A 92 1.33 -6.29 -17.42
N GLY A 93 0.01 -6.22 -17.20
CA GLY A 93 -0.79 -7.38 -16.81
C GLY A 93 -0.41 -7.97 -15.44
N ARG A 94 0.16 -7.14 -14.56
CA ARG A 94 0.62 -7.52 -13.21
C ARG A 94 -0.35 -7.13 -12.11
N CYS A 95 -1.50 -6.63 -12.50
CA CYS A 95 -2.65 -6.60 -11.63
C CYS A 95 -3.07 -8.03 -11.31
N THR A 96 -2.49 -8.59 -10.26
CA THR A 96 -3.15 -9.66 -9.51
C THR A 96 -4.29 -8.98 -8.77
N THR A 97 -5.41 -8.75 -9.47
CA THR A 97 -6.66 -8.65 -8.75
C THR A 97 -6.78 -9.98 -8.03
N SER A 98 -6.54 -9.98 -6.72
CA SER A 98 -7.25 -10.92 -5.85
C SER A 98 -8.73 -10.55 -5.94
N SER A 99 -9.30 -10.66 -7.14
CA SER A 99 -10.71 -10.92 -7.32
C SER A 99 -10.83 -12.35 -6.81
N SER A 100 -10.89 -12.49 -5.49
CA SER A 100 -11.76 -13.49 -4.92
C SER A 100 -13.12 -13.13 -5.53
N THR A 101 -13.44 -13.72 -6.68
CA THR A 101 -14.80 -13.77 -7.12
C THR A 101 -15.50 -14.37 -5.92
N CYS A 102 -16.27 -13.55 -5.21
CA CYS A 102 -16.95 -14.04 -4.03
C CYS A 102 -18.03 -14.96 -4.56
N VAL A 103 -17.69 -16.23 -4.69
CA VAL A 103 -18.52 -17.28 -5.24
C VAL A 103 -18.35 -18.50 -4.37
N ASP A 104 -19.44 -19.23 -4.21
CA ASP A 104 -19.39 -20.52 -3.57
C ASP A 104 -18.67 -21.50 -4.50
N LEU A 105 -17.73 -22.24 -3.93
CA LEU A 105 -16.98 -23.24 -4.67
C LEU A 105 -17.89 -24.41 -5.02
N THR A 106 -17.63 -25.01 -6.18
CA THR A 106 -18.34 -26.17 -6.68
C THR A 106 -17.42 -27.39 -6.65
N LYS A 107 -18.02 -28.57 -6.54
CA LYS A 107 -17.29 -29.83 -6.72
C LYS A 107 -16.94 -30.03 -8.20
N SER A 108 -16.21 -31.10 -8.52
CA SER A 108 -15.84 -31.48 -9.90
C SER A 108 -17.04 -31.68 -10.84
N ASN A 109 -18.24 -31.92 -10.29
CA ASN A 109 -19.49 -32.02 -11.06
C ASN A 109 -20.20 -30.68 -11.27
N GLY A 110 -19.61 -29.55 -10.85
CA GLY A 110 -20.19 -28.21 -11.00
C GLY A 110 -21.31 -27.87 -10.01
N VAL A 111 -21.63 -28.76 -9.06
CA VAL A 111 -22.68 -28.53 -8.05
C VAL A 111 -22.05 -28.01 -6.76
N SER A 112 -22.65 -26.95 -6.19
CA SER A 112 -22.27 -26.44 -4.87
C SER A 112 -23.19 -27.00 -3.79
N ASP A 113 -22.60 -27.53 -2.72
CA ASP A 113 -23.35 -27.98 -1.55
C ASP A 113 -23.65 -26.82 -0.58
N CYS A 114 -23.09 -25.63 -0.82
CA CYS A 114 -23.16 -24.50 0.09
C CYS A 114 -24.59 -24.13 0.53
N PRO A 115 -25.62 -24.09 -0.35
CA PRO A 115 -26.99 -23.79 0.07
C PRO A 115 -27.54 -24.74 1.14
N ASN A 116 -27.17 -26.03 1.06
CA ASN A 116 -27.60 -27.04 2.02
C ASN A 116 -26.79 -27.01 3.32
N LEU A 117 -25.65 -26.32 3.33
CA LEU A 117 -24.73 -26.23 4.47
C LEU A 117 -24.76 -24.86 5.17
N ALA A 118 -25.66 -23.95 4.77
CA ALA A 118 -25.73 -22.59 5.32
C ALA A 118 -25.84 -22.53 6.85
N TYR A 119 -26.46 -23.52 7.48
CA TYR A 119 -26.56 -23.62 8.95
C TYR A 119 -25.20 -23.80 9.63
N LEU A 120 -24.16 -24.25 8.92
CA LEU A 120 -22.80 -24.40 9.42
C LEU A 120 -22.00 -23.10 9.39
N CYS A 121 -22.51 -22.03 8.78
CA CYS A 121 -21.75 -20.78 8.63
C CYS A 121 -21.22 -20.28 9.99
N ASN A 122 -22.05 -20.28 11.04
CA ASN A 122 -21.63 -19.80 12.38
C ASN A 122 -21.16 -20.92 13.32
N ASN A 123 -21.01 -22.15 12.84
CA ASN A 123 -20.47 -23.24 13.66
C ASN A 123 -18.96 -23.05 13.80
N SER A 124 -18.43 -23.02 15.03
CA SER A 124 -17.01 -22.75 15.30
C SER A 124 -16.05 -23.71 14.62
N LEU A 125 -16.43 -24.99 14.45
CA LEU A 125 -15.60 -26.00 13.78
C LEU A 125 -15.55 -25.80 12.27
N TYR A 126 -16.67 -25.33 11.68
CA TYR A 126 -16.81 -25.18 10.23
C TYR A 126 -16.67 -23.74 9.74
N TYR A 127 -16.53 -22.78 10.64
CA TYR A 127 -16.51 -21.35 10.32
C TYR A 127 -15.49 -21.04 9.23
N THR A 128 -14.24 -21.44 9.42
CA THR A 128 -13.15 -21.22 8.46
C THR A 128 -13.40 -21.94 7.14
N LEU A 129 -13.84 -23.20 7.18
CA LEU A 129 -14.14 -23.97 5.98
C LEU A 129 -15.24 -23.31 5.15
N MET A 130 -16.33 -22.91 5.81
CA MET A 130 -17.45 -22.23 5.18
C MET A 130 -17.07 -20.84 4.66
N THR A 131 -16.08 -20.17 5.26
CA THR A 131 -15.56 -18.89 4.74
C THR A 131 -14.84 -19.09 3.41
N GLN A 132 -14.10 -20.18 3.27
CA GLN A 132 -13.34 -20.43 2.05
C GLN A 132 -14.18 -21.06 0.95
N GLN A 133 -15.00 -22.04 1.31
CA GLN A 133 -15.78 -22.81 0.33
C GLN A 133 -17.10 -22.13 -0.02
N CYS A 134 -17.72 -21.42 0.94
CA CYS A 134 -19.07 -20.88 0.82
C CYS A 134 -19.16 -19.40 1.22
N PRO A 135 -18.22 -18.52 0.77
CA PRO A 135 -18.20 -17.13 1.20
C PRO A 135 -19.48 -16.37 0.80
N LYS A 136 -20.11 -16.76 -0.31
CA LYS A 136 -21.37 -16.15 -0.76
C LYS A 136 -22.54 -16.60 0.09
N THR A 137 -22.72 -17.90 0.25
CA THR A 137 -23.80 -18.45 1.09
C THR A 137 -23.72 -17.94 2.53
N CYS A 138 -22.51 -17.78 3.08
CA CYS A 138 -22.33 -17.28 4.45
C CYS A 138 -22.32 -15.75 4.58
N GLY A 139 -22.54 -14.99 3.50
CA GLY A 139 -22.55 -13.53 3.55
C GLY A 139 -21.19 -12.91 3.91
N ARG A 140 -20.10 -13.59 3.57
CA ARG A 140 -18.70 -13.20 3.87
C ARG A 140 -18.00 -12.52 2.70
N CYS A 141 -18.75 -12.21 1.66
CA CYS A 141 -18.28 -11.32 0.61
C CYS A 141 -18.07 -9.93 1.20
N SER A 142 -16.82 -9.54 1.43
CA SER A 142 -16.51 -8.12 1.51
C SER A 142 -16.73 -7.53 0.12
N SER A 143 -17.73 -6.67 -0.04
CA SER A 143 -17.84 -5.83 -1.23
C SER A 143 -16.50 -5.12 -1.41
N GLY A 144 -15.84 -5.40 -2.54
CA GLY A 144 -14.53 -4.84 -2.87
C GLY A 144 -14.52 -3.32 -2.94
#